data_AF-A0A944U5M0-F1
#
_entry.id   AF-A0A944U5M0-F1
#
_cell.length_a   1.000
_cell.length_b   1.000
_cell.length_c   1.000
_cell.angle_alpha   90.00
_cell.angle_beta   90.00
_cell.angle_gamma   90.00
#
_symmetry.space_group_name_H-M   'P 1'
#
loop_
_entity.id
_entity.type
_entity.pdbx_description
1 polymer ?
#
loop_
_entity_poly.entity_id
_entity_poly.type
_entity_poly.pdbx_seq_one_letter_code
_entity_poly.pdbx_strand_id
1 'polypeptide(L)' 'MKFSAILLPTIVLSASLWARKPVYDLVIYGGTSGAVAAAVQARHMGKSVVIVSPDKHLGGLS' A
#
# COMPACT_ATOMS: atom_id res chain seq x y z
N MET A 1 7.48 -34.71 -29.03
CA MET A 1 6.80 -33.41 -29.25
C MET A 1 5.83 -33.06 -28.10
N LYS A 2 6.23 -33.21 -26.82
CA LYS A 2 5.35 -32.94 -25.65
C LYS A 2 5.90 -31.87 -24.68
N PHE A 3 7.10 -31.32 -24.95
CA PHE A 3 7.74 -30.32 -24.08
C PHE A 3 7.18 -28.89 -24.25
N SER A 4 6.66 -28.53 -25.43
CA SER A 4 6.10 -27.19 -25.67
C SER A 4 4.76 -26.96 -24.95
N ALA A 5 3.98 -28.02 -24.69
CA ALA A 5 2.65 -27.93 -24.07
C ALA A 5 2.67 -27.60 -22.56
N ILE A 6 3.80 -27.80 -21.88
CA ILE A 6 3.95 -27.53 -20.43
C ILE A 6 4.48 -26.11 -20.15
N LEU A 7 5.06 -25.46 -21.17
CA LEU A 7 5.67 -24.13 -21.07
C LEU A 7 4.65 -22.97 -21.12
N LEU A 8 3.50 -23.16 -21.78
CA LEU A 8 2.43 -22.17 -21.80
C LEU A 8 1.72 -21.95 -20.45
N PRO A 9 1.30 -23.00 -19.70
CA PRO A 9 0.59 -22.78 -18.43
C PRO A 9 1.51 -22.21 -17.33
N THR A 10 2.83 -22.46 -17.40
CA THR A 10 3.81 -21.95 -16.44
C THR A 10 4.10 -20.45 -16.61
N ILE A 11 4.08 -19.94 -17.85
CA ILE A 11 4.21 -18.49 -18.12
C ILE A 11 2.97 -17.73 -17.63
N VAL A 12 1.77 -18.28 -17.82
CA VAL A 12 0.51 -17.64 -17.41
C VAL A 12 0.42 -17.51 -15.88
N LEU A 13 0.93 -18.50 -15.13
CA LEU A 13 0.94 -18.46 -13.66
C LEU A 13 1.94 -17.43 -13.09
N SER A 14 3.05 -17.16 -13.79
CA SER A 14 4.06 -16.19 -13.34
C SER A 14 3.59 -14.74 -13.45
N ALA A 15 2.75 -14.41 -14.44
CA ALA A 15 2.21 -13.05 -14.60
C ALA A 15 1.27 -12.64 -13.46
N SER A 16 0.57 -13.60 -12.84
CA SER A 16 -0.36 -13.35 -11.72
C SER A 16 0.35 -13.02 -10.40
N LEU A 17 1.67 -13.27 -10.30
CA LEU A 17 2.47 -13.02 -9.10
C LEU A 17 3.07 -11.62 -9.04
N TRP A 18 2.76 -10.75 -10.00
CA TRP A 18 3.21 -9.37 -9.93
C TRP A 18 2.52 -8.65 -8.78
N ALA A 19 3.29 -8.35 -7.74
CA ALA A 19 2.82 -7.65 -6.56
C ALA A 19 2.19 -6.32 -6.96
N ARG A 20 0.87 -6.21 -6.80
CA ARG A 20 0.13 -4.99 -7.09
C ARG A 20 0.55 -3.93 -6.07
N LYS A 21 1.06 -2.79 -6.54
CA LYS A 21 1.39 -1.68 -5.63
C LYS A 21 0.10 -1.22 -4.94
N PRO A 22 0.10 -1.06 -3.61
CA PRO A 22 -1.06 -0.52 -2.91
C PRO A 22 -1.32 0.91 -3.39
N VAL A 23 -2.57 1.20 -3.74
CA VAL A 23 -3.03 2.53 -4.13
C VAL A 23 -3.73 3.14 -2.93
N TYR A 24 -3.39 4.38 -2.62
CA TYR A 24 -4.00 5.15 -1.54
C TYR A 24 -4.60 6.44 -2.11
N ASP A 25 -5.74 6.88 -1.58
CA ASP A 25 -6.37 8.14 -1.95
C ASP A 25 -5.63 9.34 -1.34
N LEU A 26 -4.96 9.15 -0.20
CA LEU A 26 -4.22 10.20 0.52
C LEU A 26 -2.93 9.65 1.15
N VAL A 27 -1.83 10.39 0.98
CA VAL A 27 -0.55 10.12 1.62
C VAL A 27 -0.19 11.34 2.49
N ILE A 28 -0.04 11.13 3.79
CA ILE A 28 0.31 12.18 4.75
C ILE A 28 1.76 11.97 5.17
N TYR A 29 2.60 12.99 5.01
CA TYR A 29 3.97 12.97 5.50
C TYR A 29 4.05 13.70 6.85
N GLY A 30 4.65 13.04 7.83
CA GLY A 30 4.78 13.50 9.21
C GLY A 30 3.95 12.67 10.19
N GLY A 31 4.43 12.55 11.43
CA GLY A 31 3.83 11.73 12.48
C GLY A 31 3.15 12.49 13.60
N THR A 32 2.87 13.79 13.46
CA THR A 32 2.30 14.61 14.54
C THR A 32 0.82 14.33 14.80
N SER A 33 0.27 14.87 15.88
CA SER A 33 -1.18 14.80 16.18
C SER A 33 -2.06 15.33 15.04
N GLY A 34 -1.61 16.37 14.32
CA GLY A 34 -2.29 16.91 13.15
C GLY A 34 -2.38 15.91 12.00
N ALA A 35 -1.31 15.15 11.75
CA ALA A 35 -1.29 14.09 10.74
C ALA A 35 -2.27 12.97 11.08
N VAL A 36 -2.33 12.56 12.35
CA VAL A 36 -3.29 11.56 12.83
C VAL A 36 -4.73 12.05 12.67
N ALA A 37 -5.03 13.31 13.06
CA ALA A 37 -6.35 13.89 12.93
C ALA A 37 -6.82 13.91 11.45
N ALA A 38 -5.94 14.33 10.54
CA ALA A 38 -6.23 14.33 9.11
C ALA A 38 -6.47 12.90 8.56
N ALA A 39 -5.68 11.92 9.00
CA ALA A 39 -5.86 10.53 8.59
C ALA A 39 -7.21 9.95 9.07
N VAL A 40 -7.58 10.19 10.33
CA VAL A 40 -8.87 9.75 10.89
C VAL A 40 -10.02 10.35 10.09
N GLN A 41 -9.95 11.65 9.78
CA GLN A 41 -11.00 12.31 8.99
C GLN A 41 -11.09 11.73 7.58
N ALA A 42 -9.96 11.50 6.91
CA ALA A 42 -9.94 10.87 5.58
C ALA A 42 -10.56 9.46 5.61
N ARG A 43 -10.30 8.67 6.66
CA ARG A 43 -10.93 7.36 6.85
C ARG A 43 -12.45 7.48 7.03
N HIS A 44 -12.93 8.45 7.81
CA HIS A 44 -14.38 8.70 7.96
C HIS A 44 -15.05 9.07 6.63
N MET A 45 -14.32 9.71 5.71
CA MET A 45 -14.78 10.02 4.35
C MET A 45 -14.69 8.81 3.39
N GLY A 46 -14.38 7.61 3.89
CA GLY A 46 -14.26 6.40 3.08
C GLY A 46 -12.99 6.34 2.23
N LYS A 47 -11.98 7.16 2.51
CA LYS A 47 -10.72 7.19 1.76
C LYS A 47 -9.69 6.22 2.33
N SER A 48 -8.87 5.65 1.47
CA SER A 48 -7.64 4.95 1.83
C SER A 48 -6.54 5.97 2.11
N VAL A 49 -5.93 5.91 3.30
CA VAL A 49 -4.89 6.85 3.71
C VAL A 49 -3.71 6.09 4.31
N VAL A 50 -2.51 6.64 4.09
CA VAL A 50 -1.27 6.18 4.71
C VAL A 50 -0.52 7.37 5.31
N ILE A 51 0.03 7.18 6.52
CA ILE A 51 0.92 8.15 7.18
C ILE A 51 2.35 7.64 7.03
N VAL A 52 3.26 8.51 6.60
CA VAL A 52 4.70 8.24 6.51
C VAL A 52 5.43 9.10 7.53
N SER A 53 6.11 8.46 8.48
CA SER A 53 6.90 9.12 9.51
C SER A 53 8.20 8.32 9.77
N PRO A 54 9.34 8.98 10.00
CA PRO A 54 10.55 8.30 10.46
C PRO A 54 10.44 7.82 11.91
N ASP A 55 9.52 8.42 12.68
CA ASP A 55 9.37 8.17 14.11
C ASP A 55 8.67 6.84 14.38
N LYS A 56 9.09 6.17 15.45
CA LYS A 56 8.43 4.95 15.93
C LYS A 56 7.03 5.23 16.49
N HIS A 57 6.84 6.40 17.10
CA HIS A 57 5.58 6.78 17.75
C HIS A 57 4.96 7.97 17.02
N LEU A 58 3.64 7.91 16.83
CA LEU A 58 2.86 9.04 16.36
C LEU A 58 2.52 9.96 17.54
N GLY A 59 2.36 11.25 17.27
CA GLY A 59 2.08 12.30 18.24
C GLY A 59 2.96 13.54 18.07
N GLY A 60 4.14 13.41 17.46
CA GLY A 60 5.02 14.54 17.13
C GLY A 60 5.82 15.12 18.28
N LEU A 61 5.79 14.47 19.46
CA LEU A 61 6.69 14.75 20.60
C LEU A 61 7.99 13.95 20.51
N SER A 62 8.31 13.49 19.31
CA SER A 62 9.42 12.60 18.96
C SER A 62 10.77 13.10 19.44
#